data_AF-A0A967GQV8-F1
#
_entry.id   AF-A0A967GQV8-F1
#
_cell.length_a   1.000
_cell.length_b   1.000
_cell.length_c   1.000
_cell.angle_alpha   90.00
_cell.angle_beta   90.00
_cell.angle_gamma   90.00
#
_symmetry.space_group_name_H-M   'P 1'
#
loop_
_entity.id
_entity.type
_entity.pdbx_description
1 polymer ?
#
loop_
_entity_poly.entity_id
_entity_poly.type
_entity_poly.pdbx_seq_one_letter_code
_entity_poly.pdbx_strand_id
1 'polypeptide(L)'
;MLFAQQDDQRPREKGVRFDPVVKEIEGWKVHVDPALLEGDHAEMGGRALRMLADHLNRISLLVQEDRLRELRQCEIWIEHKHPSLGAMQYHPSEGWLRNHGHDPRLTRKVHIPRAEALISRSQLVKHPAVVLHELSHAYHDQILSFDYPPIVDSYKKAMADGSYENVLLYTGRKVR
;
A
#
# COMPACT_ATOMS: atom_id res chain seq x y z
N MET A 1 4.34 -41.00 17.24
CA MET A 1 3.21 -40.51 16.42
C MET A 1 3.68 -39.25 15.72
N LEU A 2 4.06 -39.33 14.44
CA LEU A 2 4.34 -38.14 13.62
C LEU A 2 3.02 -37.70 12.98
N PHE A 3 2.57 -36.49 13.27
CA PHE A 3 1.53 -35.83 12.48
C PHE A 3 2.19 -35.30 11.21
N ALA A 4 1.98 -36.00 10.09
CA ALA A 4 2.28 -35.46 8.78
C ALA A 4 1.35 -34.27 8.53
N GLN A 5 1.92 -33.08 8.33
CA GLN A 5 1.18 -31.95 7.76
C GLN A 5 0.71 -32.38 6.37
N GLN A 6 -0.61 -32.45 6.19
CA GLN A 6 -1.19 -32.64 4.87
C GLN A 6 -0.92 -31.37 4.06
N ASP A 7 -0.05 -31.47 3.06
CA ASP A 7 0.06 -30.46 2.01
C ASP A 7 -1.30 -30.33 1.33
N ASP A 8 -1.95 -29.18 1.50
CA ASP A 8 -3.21 -28.83 0.87
C ASP A 8 -2.97 -28.62 -0.64
N GLN A 9 -3.08 -29.71 -1.41
CA GLN A 9 -2.84 -29.75 -2.87
C GLN A 9 -3.99 -29.13 -3.69
N ARG A 10 -4.66 -28.09 -3.20
CA ARG A 10 -5.58 -27.31 -4.04
C ARG A 10 -4.77 -26.49 -5.06
N PRO A 11 -5.19 -26.44 -6.34
CA PRO A 11 -4.54 -25.59 -7.32
C PRO A 11 -4.54 -24.15 -6.80
N ARG A 12 -3.35 -23.56 -6.62
CA ARG A 12 -3.25 -22.15 -6.23
C ARG A 12 -3.94 -21.31 -7.30
N GLU A 13 -4.82 -20.43 -6.84
CA GLU A 13 -5.51 -19.50 -7.71
C GLU A 13 -4.51 -18.68 -8.53
N LYS A 14 -4.82 -18.44 -9.81
CA LYS A 14 -3.94 -17.72 -10.73
C LYS A 14 -3.57 -16.36 -10.13
N GLY A 15 -2.26 -16.08 -10.01
CA GLY A 15 -1.72 -14.84 -9.44
C GLY A 15 -1.24 -14.97 -8.00
N VAL A 16 -1.67 -16.00 -7.26
CA VAL A 16 -1.19 -16.31 -5.91
C VAL A 16 0.24 -16.86 -5.97
N ARG A 17 1.20 -16.17 -5.34
CA ARG A 17 2.63 -16.54 -5.38
C ARG A 17 3.17 -17.09 -4.06
N PHE A 18 2.71 -16.56 -2.94
CA PHE A 18 3.17 -16.94 -1.60
C PHE A 18 2.07 -16.71 -0.58
N ASP A 19 2.18 -17.30 0.61
CA ASP A 19 1.32 -16.97 1.74
C ASP A 19 2.06 -16.00 2.66
N PRO A 20 1.49 -14.81 2.96
CA PRO A 20 2.19 -13.79 3.72
C PRO A 20 2.28 -14.18 5.20
N VAL A 21 3.34 -13.73 5.86
CA VAL A 21 3.39 -13.67 7.32
C VAL A 21 2.73 -12.36 7.76
N VAL A 22 1.67 -12.45 8.56
CA VAL A 22 0.98 -11.28 9.10
C VAL A 22 1.74 -10.74 10.31
N LYS A 23 2.03 -9.45 10.31
CA LYS A 23 2.66 -8.71 11.42
C LYS A 23 1.85 -7.48 11.78
N GLU A 24 1.89 -7.11 13.05
CA GLU A 24 1.43 -5.81 13.52
C GLU A 24 2.62 -4.84 13.56
N ILE A 25 2.50 -3.70 12.87
CA ILE A 25 3.54 -2.66 12.80
C ILE A 25 2.88 -1.31 13.06
N GLU A 26 3.27 -0.63 14.15
CA GLU A 26 2.71 0.68 14.56
C GLU A 26 1.16 0.74 14.68
N GLY A 27 0.53 -0.43 14.87
CA GLY A 27 -0.93 -0.61 14.93
C GLY A 27 -1.62 -0.88 13.59
N TRP A 28 -0.86 -1.14 12.52
CA TRP A 28 -1.37 -1.64 11.26
C TRP A 28 -1.08 -3.13 11.10
N LYS A 29 -2.06 -3.84 10.52
CA LYS A 29 -1.85 -5.19 10.00
C LYS A 29 -1.10 -5.14 8.67
N VAL A 30 0.06 -5.77 8.64
CA VAL A 30 0.95 -5.83 7.47
C VAL A 30 1.14 -7.30 7.04
N HIS A 31 0.80 -7.58 5.79
CA HIS A 31 1.02 -8.87 5.12
C HIS A 31 2.41 -8.84 4.49
N VAL A 32 3.34 -9.62 5.04
CA VAL A 32 4.76 -9.59 4.67
C VAL A 32 5.12 -10.82 3.85
N ASP A 33 5.71 -10.60 2.67
CA ASP A 33 6.37 -11.67 1.90
C ASP A 33 7.43 -12.39 2.77
N PRO A 34 7.33 -13.71 2.97
CA PRO A 34 8.27 -14.47 3.80
C PRO A 34 9.74 -14.28 3.41
N ALA A 35 10.03 -13.98 2.13
CA ALA A 35 11.39 -13.71 1.68
C ALA A 35 12.01 -12.49 2.37
N LEU A 36 11.21 -11.55 2.89
CA LEU A 36 11.70 -10.39 3.64
C LEU A 36 12.12 -10.72 5.08
N LEU A 37 11.82 -11.92 5.55
CA LEU A 37 12.01 -12.30 6.95
C LEU A 37 13.18 -13.26 7.15
N GLU A 38 13.42 -14.15 6.18
CA GLU A 38 14.41 -15.22 6.26
C GLU A 38 15.14 -15.40 4.91
N GLY A 39 16.33 -16.00 4.94
CA GLY A 39 17.15 -16.24 3.75
C GLY A 39 17.86 -14.98 3.22
N ASP A 40 18.21 -15.02 1.93
CA ASP A 40 19.11 -14.06 1.28
C ASP A 40 18.61 -12.61 1.29
N HIS A 41 17.31 -12.39 1.48
CA HIS A 41 16.70 -11.05 1.46
C HIS A 41 16.32 -10.53 2.85
N ALA A 42 16.58 -11.29 3.91
CA ALA A 42 16.20 -10.95 5.29
C ALA A 42 16.82 -9.63 5.78
N GLU A 43 18.09 -9.37 5.46
CA GLU A 43 18.76 -8.14 5.90
C GLU A 43 18.12 -6.89 5.27
N MET A 44 17.94 -6.92 3.94
CA MET A 44 17.27 -5.84 3.21
C MET A 44 15.81 -5.69 3.66
N GLY A 45 15.11 -6.82 3.85
CA GLY A 45 13.74 -6.84 4.33
C GLY A 45 13.60 -6.24 5.73
N GLY A 46 14.52 -6.53 6.65
CA GLY A 46 14.57 -5.90 7.97
C GLY A 46 14.72 -4.38 7.89
N ARG A 47 15.54 -3.87 6.96
CA ARG A 47 15.67 -2.42 6.72
C ARG A 47 14.41 -1.81 6.13
N ALA A 48 13.77 -2.49 5.17
CA ALA A 48 12.54 -2.03 4.54
C ALA A 48 11.36 -2.01 5.52
N LEU A 49 11.21 -3.04 6.34
CA LEU A 49 10.17 -3.11 7.38
C LEU A 49 10.39 -2.06 8.48
N ARG A 50 11.64 -1.77 8.84
CA ARG A 50 11.95 -0.65 9.74
C ARG A 50 11.54 0.69 9.12
N MET A 51 11.88 0.92 7.86
CA MET A 51 11.48 2.15 7.15
C MET A 51 9.95 2.26 7.02
N LEU A 52 9.24 1.14 6.80
CA LEU A 52 7.78 1.11 6.84
C LEU A 52 7.27 1.53 8.22
N ALA A 53 7.85 1.01 9.31
CA ALA A 53 7.51 1.43 10.67
C ALA A 53 7.76 2.94 10.88
N ASP A 54 8.88 3.48 10.39
CA ASP A 54 9.17 4.92 10.46
C ASP A 54 8.10 5.77 9.74
N HIS A 55 7.65 5.33 8.56
CA HIS A 55 6.54 5.96 7.84
C HIS A 55 5.25 5.93 8.65
N LEU A 56 4.88 4.78 9.22
CA LEU A 56 3.64 4.59 9.98
C LEU A 56 3.67 5.36 11.32
N ASN A 57 4.82 5.40 11.98
CA ASN A 57 5.02 6.20 13.17
C ASN A 57 4.85 7.70 12.87
N ARG A 58 5.44 8.19 11.77
CA ARG A 58 5.23 9.58 11.35
C ARG A 58 3.76 9.88 11.05
N ILE A 59 3.03 8.93 10.46
CA ILE A 59 1.58 9.08 10.21
C ILE A 59 0.81 9.18 11.52
N SER A 60 1.14 8.37 12.53
CA SER A 60 0.46 8.39 13.83
C SER A 60 0.63 9.73 14.57
N LEU A 61 1.73 10.44 14.33
CA LEU A 61 1.97 11.78 14.88
C LEU A 61 1.26 12.89 14.10
N LEU A 62 0.99 12.70 12.81
CA LEU A 62 0.41 13.72 11.92
C LEU A 62 -1.12 13.68 11.88
N VAL A 63 -1.71 12.49 12.02
CA VAL A 63 -3.15 12.27 11.84
C VAL A 63 -3.87 12.32 13.20
N GLN A 64 -5.03 12.97 13.24
CA GLN A 64 -5.86 13.03 14.45
C GLN A 64 -6.32 11.64 14.87
N GLU A 65 -6.39 11.39 16.17
CA GLU A 65 -6.59 10.06 16.75
C GLU A 65 -7.91 9.38 16.30
N ASP A 66 -8.99 10.15 16.07
CA ASP A 66 -10.24 9.61 15.54
C ASP A 66 -10.05 9.00 14.14
N ARG A 67 -9.38 9.73 13.24
CA ARG A 67 -9.07 9.28 11.87
C ARG A 67 -7.99 8.22 11.84
N LEU A 68 -7.00 8.31 12.74
CA LEU A 68 -5.92 7.34 12.85
C LEU A 68 -6.46 5.94 13.17
N ARG A 69 -7.49 5.85 14.03
CA ARG A 69 -8.15 4.58 14.34
C ARG A 69 -8.81 3.93 13.13
N GLU A 70 -9.47 4.71 12.28
CA GLU A 70 -10.04 4.24 11.01
C GLU A 70 -8.93 3.86 10.01
N LEU A 71 -7.86 4.67 9.93
CA LEU A 71 -6.74 4.43 9.02
C LEU A 71 -5.97 3.14 9.33
N ARG A 72 -5.88 2.76 10.61
CA ARG A 72 -5.27 1.49 11.06
C ARG A 72 -6.03 0.24 10.61
N GLN A 73 -7.29 0.37 10.20
CA GLN A 73 -8.07 -0.71 9.62
C GLN A 73 -7.68 -1.00 8.16
N CYS A 74 -7.02 -0.05 7.48
CA CYS A 74 -6.53 -0.23 6.12
C CYS A 74 -5.28 -1.10 6.13
N GLU A 75 -5.37 -2.31 5.57
CA GLU A 75 -4.26 -3.27 5.61
C GLU A 75 -3.21 -2.98 4.54
N ILE A 76 -1.96 -3.33 4.86
CA ILE A 76 -0.79 -3.13 3.98
C ILE A 76 -0.25 -4.50 3.55
N TRP A 77 0.18 -4.62 2.30
CA TRP A 77 0.84 -5.79 1.75
C TRP A 77 2.21 -5.39 1.19
N ILE A 78 3.28 -6.05 1.62
CA ILE A 78 4.64 -5.75 1.18
C ILE A 78 5.33 -6.99 0.63
N GLU A 79 5.98 -6.81 -0.52
CA GLU A 79 6.73 -7.86 -1.21
C GLU A 79 8.20 -7.54 -1.32
N HIS A 80 9.03 -8.57 -1.39
CA HIS A 80 10.41 -8.40 -1.83
C HIS A 80 10.44 -7.78 -3.23
N LYS A 81 9.81 -8.46 -4.19
CA LYS A 81 9.76 -8.00 -5.59
C LYS A 81 8.61 -8.66 -6.36
N HIS A 82 7.59 -7.88 -6.68
CA HIS A 82 6.52 -8.29 -7.57
C HIS A 82 7.03 -8.43 -9.02
N PRO A 83 6.63 -9.46 -9.78
CA PRO A 83 7.14 -9.72 -11.14
C PRO A 83 6.75 -8.69 -12.21
N SER A 84 5.82 -7.79 -11.94
CA SER A 84 5.21 -6.92 -12.98
C SER A 84 4.75 -5.58 -12.41
N LEU A 85 4.16 -5.54 -11.21
CA LEU A 85 3.89 -4.32 -10.48
C LEU A 85 5.19 -3.72 -9.92
N GLY A 86 5.21 -2.39 -9.75
CA GLY A 86 6.42 -1.69 -9.30
C GLY A 86 6.20 -0.40 -8.53
N ALA A 87 5.14 0.37 -8.87
CA ALA A 87 4.74 1.52 -8.06
C ALA A 87 3.98 1.04 -6.82
N MET A 88 4.17 1.73 -5.69
CA MET A 88 3.24 1.57 -4.56
C MET A 88 1.84 1.98 -5.02
N GLN A 89 0.82 1.23 -4.63
CA GLN A 89 -0.53 1.43 -5.12
C GLN A 89 -1.56 0.80 -4.18
N TYR A 90 -2.72 1.45 -4.05
CA TYR A 90 -3.94 0.84 -3.51
C TYR A 90 -4.71 0.06 -4.59
N HIS A 91 -5.32 -1.08 -4.23
CA HIS A 91 -6.11 -1.89 -5.16
C HIS A 91 -7.60 -1.93 -4.81
N PRO A 92 -8.46 -1.12 -5.44
CA PRO A 92 -9.90 -1.09 -5.12
C PRO A 92 -10.68 -2.27 -5.71
N SER A 93 -10.17 -2.92 -6.77
CA SER A 93 -10.95 -3.88 -7.59
C SER A 93 -10.31 -5.26 -7.66
N GLU A 94 -10.99 -6.25 -7.07
CA GLU A 94 -10.62 -7.66 -7.21
C GLU A 94 -10.69 -8.13 -8.68
N GLY A 95 -11.73 -7.70 -9.41
CA GLY A 95 -11.90 -8.05 -10.81
C GLY A 95 -10.73 -7.59 -11.67
N TRP A 96 -10.21 -6.38 -11.42
CA TRP A 96 -9.02 -5.89 -12.10
C TRP A 96 -7.80 -6.78 -11.81
N LEU A 97 -7.56 -7.14 -10.54
CA LEU A 97 -6.46 -8.01 -10.15
C LEU A 97 -6.53 -9.36 -10.88
N ARG A 98 -7.70 -10.01 -10.88
CA ARG A 98 -7.94 -11.29 -11.56
C ARG A 98 -7.68 -11.22 -13.06
N ASN A 99 -8.22 -10.20 -13.72
CA ASN A 99 -8.09 -10.00 -15.17
C ASN A 99 -6.64 -9.77 -15.60
N HIS A 100 -5.81 -9.22 -14.71
CA HIS A 100 -4.38 -8.96 -14.96
C HIS A 100 -3.45 -10.03 -14.35
N GLY A 101 -4.01 -11.11 -13.80
CA GLY A 101 -3.24 -12.23 -13.26
C GLY A 101 -2.49 -11.91 -11.96
N HIS A 102 -3.00 -10.97 -11.17
CA HIS A 102 -2.49 -10.62 -9.85
C HIS A 102 -3.26 -11.34 -8.74
N ASP A 103 -2.63 -11.43 -7.57
CA ASP A 103 -3.22 -12.06 -6.40
C ASP A 103 -4.51 -11.33 -5.95
N PRO A 104 -5.68 -11.98 -5.98
CA PRO A 104 -6.96 -11.35 -5.58
C PRO A 104 -6.99 -10.91 -4.12
N ARG A 105 -6.10 -11.46 -3.27
CA ARG A 105 -5.99 -11.08 -1.84
C ARG A 105 -5.42 -9.69 -1.65
N LEU A 106 -4.85 -9.06 -2.69
CA LEU A 106 -4.43 -7.65 -2.67
C LEU A 106 -5.61 -6.67 -2.64
N THR A 107 -6.83 -7.14 -2.93
CA THR A 107 -8.05 -6.30 -2.89
C THR A 107 -8.18 -5.56 -1.57
N ARG A 108 -8.44 -4.25 -1.70
CA ARG A 108 -8.60 -3.30 -0.59
C ARG A 108 -7.39 -3.19 0.33
N LYS A 109 -6.19 -3.41 -0.21
CA LYS A 109 -4.91 -3.22 0.51
C LYS A 109 -4.03 -2.19 -0.17
N VAL A 110 -3.25 -1.48 0.65
CA VAL A 110 -2.10 -0.72 0.18
C VAL A 110 -1.00 -1.71 -0.15
N HIS A 111 -0.55 -1.73 -1.39
CA HIS A 111 0.47 -2.65 -1.87
C HIS A 111 1.81 -1.93 -2.07
N ILE A 112 2.85 -2.50 -1.50
CA ILE A 112 4.26 -2.15 -1.67
C ILE A 112 4.91 -3.30 -2.46
N PRO A 113 4.91 -3.23 -3.81
CA PRO A 113 5.34 -4.38 -4.63
C PRO A 113 6.85 -4.62 -4.58
N ARG A 114 7.64 -3.67 -4.08
CA ARG A 114 9.10 -3.75 -4.00
C ARG A 114 9.57 -3.11 -2.70
N ALA A 115 9.94 -3.92 -1.73
CA ALA A 115 10.39 -3.45 -0.42
C ALA A 115 11.59 -2.49 -0.51
N GLU A 116 12.51 -2.73 -1.45
CA GLU A 116 13.68 -1.88 -1.70
C GLU A 116 13.30 -0.42 -2.02
N ALA A 117 12.10 -0.19 -2.58
CA ALA A 117 11.63 1.16 -2.88
C ALA A 117 11.48 2.04 -1.63
N LEU A 118 11.19 1.45 -0.46
CA LEU A 118 11.08 2.19 0.80
C LEU A 118 12.44 2.76 1.25
N ILE A 119 13.53 2.03 1.01
CA ILE A 119 14.88 2.43 1.43
C ILE A 119 15.68 3.12 0.31
N SER A 120 15.06 3.29 -0.86
CA SER A 120 15.68 3.96 -1.99
C SER A 120 15.71 5.48 -1.78
N ARG A 121 16.91 6.07 -1.79
CA ARG A 121 17.09 7.52 -1.65
C ARG A 121 16.28 8.32 -2.69
N SER A 122 16.23 7.86 -3.94
CA SER A 122 15.50 8.56 -5.00
C SER A 122 13.99 8.58 -4.75
N GLN A 123 13.43 7.47 -4.25
CA GLN A 123 12.01 7.41 -3.87
C GLN A 123 11.72 8.24 -2.63
N LEU A 124 12.56 8.17 -1.59
CA LEU A 124 12.40 8.93 -0.36
C LEU A 124 12.39 10.45 -0.60
N VAL A 125 13.25 10.95 -1.49
CA VAL A 125 13.27 12.37 -1.87
C VAL A 125 12.06 12.72 -2.74
N LYS A 126 11.68 11.84 -3.67
CA LYS A 126 10.57 12.10 -4.60
C LYS A 126 9.23 12.14 -3.87
N HIS A 127 8.90 11.13 -3.07
CA HIS A 127 7.61 10.96 -2.40
C HIS A 127 7.80 10.64 -0.91
N PRO A 128 8.21 11.61 -0.07
CA PRO A 128 8.51 11.39 1.35
C PRO A 128 7.29 10.98 2.20
N ALA A 129 6.08 11.07 1.65
CA ALA A 129 4.83 10.66 2.29
C ALA A 129 4.06 9.62 1.46
N VAL A 130 4.77 8.81 0.65
CA VAL A 130 4.14 7.81 -0.25
C VAL A 130 3.21 6.84 0.48
N VAL A 131 3.60 6.34 1.66
CA VAL A 131 2.74 5.41 2.43
C VAL A 131 1.45 6.10 2.88
N LEU A 132 1.52 7.36 3.31
CA LEU A 132 0.32 8.14 3.65
C LEU A 132 -0.54 8.40 2.41
N HIS A 133 0.08 8.67 1.26
CA HIS A 133 -0.62 8.85 0.00
C HIS A 133 -1.44 7.60 -0.37
N GLU A 134 -0.82 6.42 -0.32
CA GLU A 134 -1.55 5.17 -0.61
C GLU A 134 -2.63 4.86 0.44
N LEU A 135 -2.35 5.09 1.72
CA LEU A 135 -3.35 4.97 2.77
C LEU A 135 -4.51 5.97 2.60
N SER A 136 -4.27 7.13 1.99
CA SER A 136 -5.34 8.09 1.67
C SER A 136 -6.28 7.55 0.60
N HIS A 137 -5.77 6.83 -0.41
CA HIS A 137 -6.62 6.13 -1.38
C HIS A 137 -7.47 5.07 -0.69
N ALA A 138 -6.87 4.27 0.19
CA ALA A 138 -7.59 3.28 0.97
C ALA A 138 -8.67 3.90 1.86
N TYR A 139 -8.35 5.00 2.56
CA TYR A 139 -9.29 5.70 3.43
C TYR A 139 -10.47 6.30 2.64
N HIS A 140 -10.20 6.91 1.49
CA HIS A 140 -11.24 7.45 0.63
C HIS A 140 -12.20 6.36 0.15
N ASP A 141 -11.67 5.25 -0.36
CA ASP A 141 -12.49 4.13 -0.86
C ASP A 141 -13.26 3.41 0.25
N GLN A 142 -12.62 3.16 1.40
CA GLN A 142 -13.16 2.27 2.43
C GLN A 142 -13.95 2.95 3.53
N ILE A 143 -13.65 4.23 3.83
CA ILE A 143 -14.23 4.95 4.98
C ILE A 143 -15.13 6.10 4.53
N LEU A 144 -14.65 6.96 3.62
CA LEU A 144 -15.43 8.12 3.17
C LEU A 144 -16.43 7.79 2.07
N SER A 145 -16.05 6.88 1.16
CA SER A 145 -16.65 6.67 -0.16
C SER A 145 -16.48 7.85 -1.13
N PHE A 146 -16.71 7.58 -2.41
CA PHE A 146 -16.66 8.57 -3.49
C PHE A 146 -17.78 9.61 -3.45
N ASP A 147 -18.82 9.37 -2.66
CA ASP A 147 -19.96 10.28 -2.51
C ASP A 147 -19.77 11.29 -1.37
N TYR A 148 -18.61 11.28 -0.69
CA TYR A 148 -18.35 12.17 0.44
C TYR A 148 -18.43 13.66 0.01
N PRO A 149 -19.45 14.43 0.47
CA PRO A 149 -19.76 15.73 -0.10
C PRO A 149 -18.61 16.74 -0.06
N PRO A 150 -17.81 16.85 1.02
CA PRO A 150 -16.69 17.79 1.04
C PRO A 150 -15.65 17.57 -0.08
N ILE A 151 -15.40 16.32 -0.47
CA ILE A 151 -14.49 15.99 -1.58
C ILE A 151 -15.14 16.35 -2.91
N VAL A 152 -16.40 15.92 -3.10
CA VAL A 152 -17.17 16.19 -4.33
C VAL A 152 -17.28 17.70 -4.59
N ASP A 153 -17.61 18.48 -3.57
CA ASP A 153 -17.78 19.93 -3.68
C ASP A 153 -16.45 20.63 -3.94
N SER A 154 -15.37 20.20 -3.29
CA SER A 154 -14.02 20.71 -3.54
C SER A 154 -13.58 20.43 -4.98
N TYR A 155 -13.84 19.23 -5.50
CA TYR A 155 -13.56 18.87 -6.88
C TYR A 155 -14.36 19.73 -7.87
N LYS A 156 -15.68 19.86 -7.67
CA LYS A 156 -16.54 20.71 -8.52
C LYS A 156 -16.07 22.15 -8.54
N LYS A 157 -15.68 22.70 -7.39
CA LYS A 157 -15.13 24.06 -7.28
C LYS A 157 -13.83 24.20 -8.08
N ALA A 158 -12.87 23.29 -7.88
CA ALA A 158 -11.59 23.31 -8.58
C ALA A 158 -11.71 23.13 -10.12
N MET A 159 -12.74 22.41 -10.57
CA MET A 159 -13.08 22.33 -11.99
C MET A 159 -13.70 23.64 -12.50
N ALA A 160 -14.60 24.25 -11.74
CA ALA A 160 -15.29 25.48 -12.13
C ALA A 160 -14.34 26.70 -12.18
N ASP A 161 -13.33 26.75 -11.30
CA ASP A 161 -12.36 27.85 -11.26
C ASP A 161 -11.08 27.59 -12.09
N GLY A 162 -10.97 26.42 -12.72
CA GLY A 162 -9.85 26.06 -13.58
C GLY A 162 -8.54 25.75 -12.83
N SER A 163 -8.58 25.56 -11.50
CA SER A 163 -7.38 25.32 -10.68
C SER A 163 -6.58 24.08 -11.11
N TYR A 164 -7.23 23.08 -11.72
CA TYR A 164 -6.55 21.89 -12.23
C TYR A 164 -5.86 22.09 -13.58
N GLU A 165 -6.09 23.20 -14.29
CA GLU A 165 -5.50 23.39 -15.62
C GLU A 165 -4.00 23.70 -15.59
N ASN A 166 -3.47 24.09 -14.43
CA ASN A 166 -2.08 24.50 -14.28
C ASN A 166 -1.54 24.24 -12.87
N VAL A 167 -1.16 23.00 -12.58
CA VAL A 167 -0.68 22.55 -11.27
C VAL A 167 0.84 22.33 -11.27
N LEU A 168 1.49 22.57 -10.13
CA LEU A 168 2.90 22.27 -9.96
C LEU A 168 3.10 20.76 -9.73
N LEU A 169 3.89 20.13 -10.59
CA LEU A 169 4.44 18.79 -10.35
C LEU A 169 5.54 18.88 -9.27
N TYR A 170 5.88 17.75 -8.63
CA TYR A 170 6.98 17.65 -7.65
C TYR A 170 8.36 18.13 -8.18
N THR A 171 8.50 18.31 -9.49
CA THR A 171 9.69 18.85 -10.15
C THR A 171 9.70 20.39 -10.23
N GLY A 172 8.65 21.06 -9.73
CA GLY A 172 8.42 22.50 -9.88
C GLY A 172 7.91 22.92 -11.27
N ARG A 173 7.74 21.96 -12.19
CA ARG A 173 7.18 22.24 -13.52
C ARG A 173 5.66 22.29 -13.45
N LYS A 174 5.08 23.18 -14.25
CA LYS A 174 3.63 23.27 -14.45
C LYS A 174 3.17 22.17 -15.40
N VAL A 175 2.11 21.46 -15.00
CA VAL A 175 1.44 20.41 -15.78
C VAL A 175 -0.07 20.65 -15.77
N ARG A 176 -0.76 20.05 -16.73
CA ARG A 176 -2.23 19.96 -16.78
C ARG A 176 -2.65 18.56 -16.34
#